data_AF-A0A923V8Y7-F1
#
_entry.id   AF-A0A923V8Y7-F1
#
_cell.length_a   1.000
_cell.length_b   1.000
_cell.length_c   1.000
_cell.angle_alpha   90.00
_cell.angle_beta   90.00
_cell.angle_gamma   90.00
#
_symmetry.space_group_name_H-M   'P 1'
#
loop_
_entity.id
_entity.type
_entity.pdbx_description
1 polymer ?
#
loop_
_entity_poly.entity_id
_entity_poly.type
_entity_poly.pdbx_seq_one_letter_code
_entity_poly.pdbx_strand_id
1 'polypeptide(L)'
;MCVVNENSLITGFLNGDTMVHEFAHAIHMHLYREDVELIRKAYNNAVNKHIYHAKIYMMENSFEYWAVATQIWFDVGLGTTNSEEIMDRQHLIDRDPELAQLLATIYGPTEISMF
;
A
#
# COMPACT_ATOMS: atom_id res chain seq x y z
N MET A 1 -17.81 -6.42 7.55
CA MET A 1 -17.84 -7.67 6.77
C MET A 1 -17.69 -7.26 5.32
N CYS A 2 -16.47 -7.33 4.78
CA CYS A 2 -16.24 -7.03 3.36
C CYS A 2 -16.94 -8.11 2.54
N VAL A 3 -17.84 -7.70 1.66
CA VAL A 3 -18.46 -8.59 0.68
C VAL A 3 -17.45 -8.73 -0.45
N VAL A 4 -16.66 -9.80 -0.40
CA VAL A 4 -15.76 -10.20 -1.50
C VAL A 4 -16.61 -10.80 -2.61
N ASN A 5 -16.58 -10.18 -3.79
CA ASN A 5 -17.28 -10.63 -4.97
C ASN A 5 -16.54 -11.82 -5.59
N GLU A 6 -17.20 -12.97 -5.66
CA GLU A 6 -16.61 -14.29 -5.91
C GLU A 6 -16.00 -14.46 -7.32
N ASN A 7 -16.17 -13.50 -8.23
CA ASN A 7 -15.78 -13.62 -9.64
C ASN A 7 -14.47 -12.92 -10.04
N SER A 8 -13.80 -12.17 -9.15
CA SER A 8 -12.45 -11.63 -9.43
C SER A 8 -11.31 -12.47 -8.81
N LEU A 9 -11.65 -13.50 -8.03
CA LEU A 9 -10.73 -14.12 -7.08
C LEU A 9 -9.94 -15.33 -7.61
N ILE A 10 -10.17 -15.82 -8.82
CA ILE A 10 -9.54 -17.10 -9.24
C ILE A 10 -8.14 -16.93 -9.86
N THR A 11 -7.74 -15.71 -10.25
CA THR A 11 -6.40 -15.48 -10.84
C THR A 11 -5.38 -14.83 -9.89
N GLY A 12 -5.78 -14.34 -8.70
CA GLY A 12 -4.90 -13.63 -7.77
C GLY A 12 -4.23 -14.50 -6.69
N PHE A 13 -4.79 -15.67 -6.36
CA PHE A 13 -4.45 -16.39 -5.12
C PHE A 13 -3.10 -17.14 -5.07
N LEU A 14 -2.24 -17.04 -6.09
CA LEU A 14 -1.00 -17.85 -6.18
C LEU A 14 0.31 -17.07 -6.27
N ASN A 15 0.30 -15.77 -6.04
CA ASN A 15 1.51 -14.96 -6.05
C ASN A 15 1.75 -14.33 -4.67
N GLY A 16 2.99 -14.33 -4.18
CA GLY A 16 3.37 -13.76 -2.87
C GLY A 16 2.95 -12.28 -2.69
N ASP A 17 2.64 -11.63 -3.80
CA ASP A 17 2.01 -10.33 -3.93
C ASP A 17 0.70 -10.19 -3.13
N THR A 18 -0.25 -11.12 -3.31
CA THR A 18 -1.53 -11.11 -2.60
C THR A 18 -1.38 -11.38 -1.11
N MET A 19 -0.41 -12.22 -0.71
CA MET A 19 -0.16 -12.48 0.70
C MET A 19 0.30 -11.22 1.44
N VAL A 20 1.24 -10.46 0.86
CA VAL A 20 1.73 -9.21 1.46
C VAL A 20 0.62 -8.17 1.54
N HIS A 21 -0.23 -8.08 0.52
CA HIS A 21 -1.41 -7.20 0.51
C HIS A 21 -2.36 -7.49 1.68
N GLU A 22 -2.80 -8.74 1.81
CA GLU A 22 -3.75 -9.12 2.86
C GLU A 22 -3.12 -9.04 4.26
N PHE A 23 -1.83 -9.30 4.37
CA PHE A 23 -1.10 -9.09 5.63
C PHE A 23 -1.02 -7.60 6.00
N ALA A 24 -0.85 -6.72 5.01
CA ALA A 24 -0.88 -5.27 5.24
C ALA A 24 -2.24 -4.80 5.76
N HIS A 25 -3.34 -5.35 5.24
CA HIS A 25 -4.67 -5.11 5.81
C HIS A 25 -4.78 -5.60 7.25
N ALA A 26 -4.27 -6.79 7.56
CA ALA A 26 -4.25 -7.31 8.92
C ALA A 26 -3.51 -6.36 9.87
N ILE A 27 -2.35 -5.85 9.47
CA ILE A 27 -1.60 -4.85 10.25
C ILE A 27 -2.42 -3.58 10.43
N HIS A 28 -2.95 -3.01 9.34
CA HIS A 28 -3.75 -1.77 9.38
C HIS A 28 -4.94 -1.87 10.34
N MET A 29 -5.60 -3.02 10.41
CA MET A 29 -6.71 -3.27 11.34
C MET A 29 -6.29 -3.32 12.82
N HIS A 30 -5.02 -3.55 13.12
CA HIS A 30 -4.49 -3.71 14.48
C HIS A 30 -3.56 -2.55 14.90
N LEU A 31 -3.35 -1.55 14.05
CA LEU A 31 -2.67 -0.31 14.41
C LEU A 31 -3.47 0.48 15.46
N TYR A 32 -2.77 1.35 16.20
CA TYR A 32 -3.45 2.31 17.06
C TYR A 32 -4.30 3.27 16.22
N ARG A 33 -5.37 3.80 16.82
CA ARG A 33 -6.33 4.67 16.12
C ARG A 33 -5.63 5.90 15.54
N GLU A 34 -4.70 6.48 16.28
CA GLU A 34 -3.88 7.61 15.89
C GLU A 34 -3.09 7.35 14.60
N ASP A 35 -2.51 6.15 14.45
CA ASP A 35 -1.73 5.76 13.28
C ASP A 35 -2.64 5.55 12.06
N VAL A 36 -3.80 4.91 12.25
CA VAL A 36 -4.83 4.77 11.20
C VAL A 36 -5.29 6.14 10.70
N GLU A 37 -5.47 7.12 11.60
CA GLU A 37 -5.83 8.47 11.22
C GLU A 37 -4.72 9.22 10.47
N LEU A 38 -3.44 8.91 10.72
CA LEU A 38 -2.33 9.43 9.92
C LEU A 38 -2.36 8.86 8.49
N ILE A 39 -2.59 7.55 8.35
CA ILE A 39 -2.74 6.90 7.03
C ILE A 39 -3.93 7.51 6.26
N ARG A 40 -5.06 7.71 6.93
CA ARG A 40 -6.24 8.35 6.32
C ARG A 40 -5.96 9.78 5.87
N LYS A 41 -5.17 10.54 6.63
CA LYS A 41 -4.75 11.90 6.24
C LYS A 41 -3.84 11.87 5.01
N ALA A 42 -2.86 10.98 4.98
CA ALA A 42 -1.99 10.79 3.82
C ALA A 42 -2.78 10.42 2.56
N TYR A 43 -3.73 9.47 2.67
CA TYR A 43 -4.64 9.13 1.56
C TYR A 43 -5.42 10.35 1.05
N ASN A 44 -6.05 11.12 1.94
CA ASN A 44 -6.79 12.32 1.53
C ASN A 44 -5.87 13.36 0.87
N ASN A 45 -4.64 13.49 1.35
CA ASN A 45 -3.63 14.35 0.74
C ASN A 45 -3.29 13.88 -0.69
N ALA A 46 -3.09 12.57 -0.89
CA ALA A 46 -2.83 11.98 -2.19
C ALA A 46 -3.99 12.18 -3.18
N VAL A 47 -5.24 12.03 -2.71
CA VAL A 47 -6.45 12.33 -3.49
C VAL A 47 -6.49 13.81 -3.89
N ASN A 48 -6.33 14.72 -2.92
CA ASN A 48 -6.46 16.17 -3.14
C ASN A 48 -5.37 16.73 -4.06
N LYS A 49 -4.16 16.17 -4.00
CA LYS A 49 -3.02 16.57 -4.83
C LYS A 49 -2.94 15.81 -6.15
N HIS A 50 -3.82 14.82 -6.36
CA HIS A 50 -3.78 13.92 -7.52
C HIS A 50 -2.40 13.25 -7.70
N ILE A 51 -1.77 12.82 -6.59
CA ILE A 51 -0.45 12.15 -6.61
C ILE A 51 -0.50 10.92 -7.53
N TYR A 52 -1.62 10.21 -7.48
CA TYR A 52 -1.89 9.04 -8.30
C TYR A 52 -3.13 9.26 -9.15
N HIS A 53 -3.22 8.55 -10.27
CA HIS A 53 -4.40 8.55 -11.10
C HIS A 53 -5.59 7.92 -10.36
N ALA A 54 -6.71 8.63 -10.20
CA ALA A 54 -7.83 8.23 -9.34
C ALA A 54 -8.51 6.88 -9.70
N LYS A 55 -8.21 6.29 -10.85
CA LYS A 55 -8.75 4.99 -11.29
C LYS A 55 -7.89 3.78 -10.93
N ILE A 56 -6.69 3.97 -10.36
CA ILE A 56 -5.84 2.84 -10.00
C ILE A 56 -6.34 2.23 -8.68
N TYR A 57 -6.10 0.93 -8.50
CA TYR A 57 -6.59 0.15 -7.37
C TYR A 57 -6.17 0.74 -6.00
N MET A 58 -4.92 1.20 -5.90
CA MET A 58 -4.39 1.91 -4.73
C MET A 58 -5.21 3.15 -4.30
N MET A 59 -5.98 3.75 -5.20
CA MET A 59 -6.77 4.96 -4.94
C MET A 59 -8.26 4.69 -4.71
N GLU A 60 -8.69 3.43 -4.57
CA GLU A 60 -10.09 3.12 -4.26
C GLU A 60 -10.49 3.57 -2.86
N ASN A 61 -9.63 3.35 -1.86
CA ASN A 61 -9.82 3.77 -0.48
C ASN A 61 -8.49 3.73 0.31
N SER A 62 -8.52 4.18 1.57
CA SER A 62 -7.31 4.24 2.42
C SER A 62 -6.74 2.87 2.82
N PHE A 63 -7.53 1.79 2.78
CA PHE A 63 -7.05 0.43 3.05
C PHE A 63 -6.22 -0.08 1.87
N GLU A 64 -6.72 0.06 0.65
CA GLU A 64 -6.00 -0.32 -0.57
C GLU A 64 -4.75 0.55 -0.76
N TYR A 65 -4.86 1.84 -0.45
CA TYR A 65 -3.73 2.76 -0.44
C TYR A 65 -2.58 2.25 0.43
N TRP A 66 -2.87 1.77 1.64
CA TRP A 66 -1.88 1.19 2.54
C TRP A 66 -1.35 -0.17 2.06
N ALA A 67 -2.23 -1.04 1.59
CA ALA A 67 -1.86 -2.41 1.23
C ALA A 67 -1.02 -2.47 -0.07
N VAL A 68 -1.41 -1.72 -1.09
CA VAL A 68 -0.63 -1.60 -2.33
C VAL A 68 0.70 -0.89 -2.08
N ALA A 69 0.71 0.15 -1.24
CA ALA A 69 1.97 0.79 -0.87
C ALA A 69 2.88 -0.16 -0.08
N THR A 70 2.33 -1.06 0.72
CA THR A 70 3.12 -2.10 1.43
C THR A 70 3.75 -3.09 0.45
N GLN A 71 3.01 -3.53 -0.57
CA GLN A 71 3.55 -4.38 -1.65
C GLN A 71 4.76 -3.70 -2.32
N ILE A 72 4.59 -2.43 -2.71
CA ILE A 72 5.65 -1.61 -3.32
C ILE A 72 6.81 -1.41 -2.35
N TRP A 73 6.54 -1.14 -1.07
CA TRP A 73 7.56 -0.94 -0.06
C TRP A 73 8.47 -2.16 0.09
N PHE A 74 7.94 -3.38 0.02
CA PHE A 74 8.75 -4.60 0.12
C PHE A 74 9.25 -5.13 -1.22
N ASP A 75 9.08 -4.37 -2.30
CA ASP A 75 9.38 -4.78 -3.67
C ASP A 75 8.74 -6.15 -4.02
N VAL A 76 7.53 -6.40 -3.50
CA VAL A 76 6.75 -7.60 -3.76
C VAL A 76 5.61 -7.23 -4.71
N GLY A 77 5.62 -7.83 -5.91
CA GLY A 77 4.63 -7.54 -6.94
C GLY A 77 5.04 -6.36 -7.83
N LEU A 78 5.02 -6.56 -9.15
CA LEU A 78 5.21 -5.46 -10.08
C LEU A 78 3.93 -4.62 -10.05
N GLY A 79 4.03 -3.41 -9.50
CA GLY A 79 2.92 -2.52 -9.22
C GLY A 79 1.79 -2.57 -10.25
N THR A 80 0.68 -3.18 -9.87
CA THR A 80 -0.57 -3.11 -10.65
C THR A 80 -1.23 -1.76 -10.40
N THR A 81 -0.54 -0.69 -10.78
CA THR A 81 -1.24 0.49 -11.25
C THR A 81 -1.69 0.18 -12.67
N ASN A 82 -2.84 0.68 -13.08
CA ASN A 82 -3.34 0.40 -14.41
C ASN A 82 -2.31 0.84 -15.47
N SER A 83 -1.66 -0.16 -16.06
CA SER A 83 -0.98 -0.24 -17.36
C SER A 83 0.47 0.21 -17.60
N GLU A 84 1.13 1.18 -16.96
CA GLU A 84 2.43 1.64 -17.57
C GLU A 84 3.59 2.08 -16.66
N GLU A 85 3.45 2.11 -15.33
CA GLU A 85 4.56 2.57 -14.46
C GLU A 85 4.94 1.53 -13.41
N ILE A 86 6.18 1.04 -13.50
CA ILE A 86 6.80 0.20 -12.48
C ILE A 86 7.08 1.10 -11.28
N MET A 87 6.44 0.82 -10.16
CA MET A 87 6.75 1.46 -8.88
C MET A 87 7.56 0.49 -8.01
N ASP A 88 8.81 0.86 -7.75
CA ASP A 88 9.61 0.28 -6.67
C ASP A 88 9.57 1.18 -5.44
N ARG A 89 10.23 0.76 -4.34
CA ARG A 89 10.33 1.56 -3.12
C ARG A 89 10.86 2.99 -3.36
N GLN A 90 11.84 3.18 -4.25
CA GLN A 90 12.41 4.51 -4.49
C GLN A 90 11.40 5.42 -5.18
N HIS A 91 10.68 4.91 -6.17
CA HIS A 91 9.59 5.65 -6.82
C HIS A 91 8.50 6.05 -5.81
N LEU A 92 8.17 5.17 -4.85
CA LEU A 92 7.23 5.49 -3.78
C LEU A 92 7.74 6.60 -2.86
N ILE A 93 9.02 6.55 -2.47
CA ILE A 93 9.66 7.60 -1.65
C ILE A 93 9.63 8.95 -2.37
N ASP A 94 9.93 8.97 -3.66
CA ASP A 94 10.00 10.22 -4.43
C ASP A 94 8.61 10.79 -4.73
N ARG A 95 7.63 9.92 -4.98
CA ARG A 95 6.26 10.31 -5.38
C ARG A 95 5.36 10.64 -4.20
N ASP A 96 5.41 9.84 -3.14
CA ASP A 96 4.58 9.98 -1.95
C ASP A 96 5.41 9.80 -0.66
N PRO A 97 6.25 10.81 -0.35
CA PRO A 97 7.15 10.74 0.81
C PRO A 97 6.41 10.67 2.15
N GLU A 98 5.16 11.16 2.22
CA GLU A 98 4.32 11.07 3.42
C GLU A 98 3.94 9.60 3.69
N LEU A 99 3.49 8.88 2.67
CA LEU A 99 3.20 7.45 2.76
C LEU A 99 4.45 6.62 3.05
N ALA A 100 5.56 6.91 2.38
CA ALA A 100 6.83 6.24 2.61
C ALA A 100 7.29 6.39 4.07
N GLN A 101 7.13 7.57 4.66
CA GLN A 101 7.47 7.81 6.06
C GLN A 101 6.59 6.99 7.03
N LEU A 102 5.29 6.84 6.73
CA LEU A 102 4.39 6.01 7.53
C LEU A 102 4.78 4.53 7.46
N LEU A 103 5.07 4.02 6.26
CA LEU A 103 5.55 2.65 6.05
C LEU A 103 6.86 2.38 6.82
N ALA A 104 7.82 3.29 6.73
CA ALA A 104 9.08 3.20 7.46
C ALA A 104 8.89 3.24 8.98
N THR A 105 7.92 4.01 9.47
CA THR A 105 7.62 4.12 10.91
C THR A 105 7.01 2.84 11.46
N ILE A 106 6.09 2.21 10.71
CA ILE A 106 5.38 1.00 11.15
C ILE A 106 6.22 -0.26 10.95
N TYR A 107 6.87 -0.41 9.79
CA TYR A 107 7.67 -1.60 9.49
C TYR A 107 9.11 -1.51 10.03
N GLY A 108 9.56 -0.32 10.40
CA GLY A 108 10.93 -0.06 10.79
C GLY A 108 11.91 -0.04 9.60
N PRO A 109 13.20 0.18 9.87
CA PRO A 109 14.23 0.04 8.85
C PRO A 109 14.27 -1.42 8.40
N THR A 110 14.01 -1.66 7.12
CA THR A 110 14.08 -2.99 6.50
C THR A 110 15.50 -3.32 6.02
N GLU A 111 16.47 -2.78 6.74
CA GLU A 111 17.90 -3.04 6.58
C GLU A 111 18.40 -3.63 7.89
N ILE A 112 19.22 -4.67 7.80
CA ILE A 112 19.96 -5.14 8.97
C ILE A 112 21.05 -4.10 9.20
N SER A 113 20.91 -3.26 10.22
CA SER A 113 22.03 -2.48 10.72
C SER A 113 23.08 -3.48 11.21
N MET A 114 24.21 -3.58 10.51
CA MET A 114 25.36 -4.29 11.05
C MET A 114 25.79 -3.52 12.30
N PHE A 115 25.55 -4.13 13.47
CA PHE A 115 25.99 -3.61 14.76
C PHE A 115 27.52 -3.62 14.87
#